data_AF-A0A210VRB9-F1
#
_entry.id   AF-A0A210VRB9-F1
#
_cell.length_a   1.000
_cell.length_b   1.000
_cell.length_c   1.000
_cell.angle_alpha   90.00
_cell.angle_beta   90.00
_cell.angle_gamma   90.00
#
_symmetry.space_group_name_H-M   'P 1'
#
loop_
_entity.id
_entity.type
_entity.pdbx_description
1 polymer ?
#
loop_
_entity_poly.entity_id
_entity_poly.type
_entity_poly.pdbx_seq_one_letter_code
_entity_poly.pdbx_strand_id
1 'polypeptide(L)'
;MKSTHDITTYRGWLALASELLGDKPDWTALSQGDLGFVVIINGHVCGLATEDEGHIYSERDCYDFDASAWDSERGCWDGSTPEVTASSVLAPRFVNLAHTGATLAAQPILQKSQVVGDGRVTRLTLPSQLSWFTAEEHPAIGLTIEDYFVTDPYYDVGMRDKVDPQECWGLNEEQAKFIVGLNEELPLAVLDAINAGCQRLQKFAGVSKSVYADGHFANSDQFNKLMEVFASYIVGEINSHTSTSISEIV
;
A
#
# COMPACT_ATOMS: atom_id res chain seq x y z
N MET A 1 15.08 -28.90 -14.31
CA MET A 1 16.08 -28.36 -13.37
C MET A 1 15.74 -28.95 -12.00
N LYS A 2 16.65 -29.67 -11.33
CA LYS A 2 16.35 -30.20 -9.98
C LYS A 2 16.40 -29.01 -9.02
N SER A 3 15.26 -28.61 -8.47
CA SER A 3 15.18 -27.64 -7.38
C SER A 3 16.08 -28.09 -6.22
N THR A 4 16.87 -27.18 -5.66
CA THR A 4 17.65 -27.39 -4.43
C THR A 4 16.76 -27.34 -3.18
N HIS A 5 15.52 -26.88 -3.32
CA HIS A 5 14.55 -26.79 -2.24
C HIS A 5 13.64 -28.03 -2.18
N ASP A 6 13.41 -28.54 -0.98
CA ASP A 6 12.43 -29.58 -0.72
C ASP A 6 11.01 -28.99 -0.71
N ILE A 7 10.37 -28.98 -1.88
CA ILE A 7 9.04 -28.40 -2.10
C ILE A 7 7.91 -29.14 -1.36
N THR A 8 8.18 -30.28 -0.73
CA THR A 8 7.21 -30.99 0.12
C THR A 8 7.09 -30.37 1.51
N THR A 9 7.94 -29.38 1.80
CA THR A 9 7.92 -28.61 3.05
C THR A 9 7.48 -27.17 2.80
N TYR A 10 6.78 -26.58 3.77
CA TYR A 10 6.43 -25.15 3.79
C TYR A 10 7.62 -24.25 3.40
N ARG A 11 8.77 -24.47 4.05
CA ARG A 11 9.98 -23.66 3.83
C ARG A 11 10.57 -23.85 2.44
N GLY A 12 10.63 -25.09 1.95
CA GLY A 12 11.21 -25.35 0.64
C GLY A 12 10.30 -24.88 -0.50
N TRP A 13 8.98 -24.96 -0.33
CA TRP A 13 8.04 -24.39 -1.30
C TRP A 13 8.17 -22.86 -1.37
N LEU A 14 8.17 -22.17 -0.22
CA LEU A 14 8.34 -20.71 -0.18
C LEU A 14 9.70 -20.25 -0.72
N ALA A 15 10.76 -20.99 -0.40
CA ALA A 15 12.10 -20.67 -0.90
C ALA A 15 12.17 -20.78 -2.44
N LEU A 16 11.54 -21.80 -3.02
CA LEU A 16 11.48 -21.93 -4.48
C LEU A 16 10.59 -20.85 -5.11
N ALA A 17 9.42 -20.54 -4.52
CA ALA A 17 8.56 -19.46 -5.00
C ALA A 17 9.29 -18.10 -4.98
N SER A 18 10.02 -17.82 -3.89
CA SER A 18 10.86 -16.63 -3.75
C SER A 18 11.96 -16.59 -4.82
N GLU A 19 12.65 -17.71 -5.05
CA GLU A 19 13.71 -17.79 -6.08
C GLU A 19 13.15 -17.55 -7.49
N LEU A 20 11.97 -18.11 -7.81
CA LEU A 20 11.34 -17.95 -9.13
C LEU A 20 10.89 -16.52 -9.42
N LEU A 21 10.54 -15.77 -8.37
CA LEU A 21 10.05 -14.39 -8.45
C LEU A 21 11.15 -13.35 -8.23
N GLY A 22 12.26 -13.69 -7.59
CA GLY A 22 13.26 -12.73 -7.09
C GLY A 22 13.91 -11.83 -8.15
N ASP A 23 14.02 -12.31 -9.39
CA ASP A 23 14.57 -11.54 -10.52
C ASP A 23 13.48 -11.00 -11.47
N LYS A 24 12.21 -11.09 -11.08
CA LYS A 24 11.08 -10.62 -11.91
C LYS A 24 10.75 -9.16 -11.60
N PRO A 25 10.19 -8.42 -12.59
CA PRO A 25 9.63 -7.10 -12.32
C PRO A 25 8.57 -7.14 -11.22
N ASP A 26 8.45 -6.05 -10.46
CA ASP A 26 7.40 -5.88 -9.46
C ASP A 26 6.03 -6.23 -10.04
N TRP A 27 5.18 -6.86 -9.22
CA TRP A 27 3.84 -7.32 -9.61
C TRP A 27 3.80 -8.39 -10.71
N THR A 28 4.94 -8.98 -11.06
CA THR A 28 4.94 -10.31 -11.68
C THR A 28 4.56 -11.32 -10.62
N ALA A 29 3.47 -12.04 -10.85
CA ALA A 29 2.97 -13.05 -9.94
C ALA A 29 3.06 -14.45 -10.56
N LEU A 30 3.21 -15.44 -9.70
CA LEU A 30 3.12 -16.86 -10.02
C LEU A 30 1.68 -17.32 -9.81
N SER A 31 1.02 -17.78 -10.86
CA SER A 31 -0.35 -18.28 -10.76
C SER A 31 -0.40 -19.64 -10.06
N GLN A 32 -1.29 -19.77 -9.08
CA GLN A 32 -1.65 -21.02 -8.40
C GLN A 32 -2.95 -21.63 -8.96
N GLY A 33 -3.35 -21.24 -10.17
CA GLY A 33 -4.66 -21.59 -10.73
C GLY A 33 -5.77 -20.81 -10.02
N ASP A 34 -6.86 -21.50 -9.68
CA ASP A 34 -8.04 -20.87 -9.03
C ASP A 34 -7.76 -20.44 -7.58
N LEU A 35 -6.66 -20.91 -6.98
CA LEU A 35 -6.25 -20.56 -5.62
C LEU A 35 -5.70 -19.13 -5.51
N GLY A 36 -5.40 -18.48 -6.63
CA GLY A 36 -4.86 -17.13 -6.66
C GLY A 36 -3.44 -17.05 -7.18
N PHE A 37 -2.68 -16.13 -6.61
CA PHE A 37 -1.35 -15.74 -7.08
C PHE A 37 -0.36 -15.63 -5.92
N VAL A 38 0.91 -15.84 -6.24
CA VAL A 38 2.04 -15.57 -5.35
C VAL A 38 2.84 -14.43 -5.94
N VAL A 39 3.14 -13.41 -5.16
CA VAL A 39 3.90 -12.24 -5.63
C VAL A 39 4.99 -11.90 -4.62
N ILE A 40 6.05 -11.25 -5.09
CA ILE A 40 6.98 -10.54 -4.20
C ILE A 40 6.58 -9.08 -4.19
N ILE A 41 6.18 -8.59 -3.02
CA ILE A 41 5.94 -7.17 -2.77
C ILE A 41 6.88 -6.75 -1.65
N ASN A 42 7.63 -5.67 -1.89
CA ASN A 42 8.61 -5.15 -0.94
C ASN A 42 9.62 -6.22 -0.46
N GLY A 43 9.98 -7.16 -1.33
CA GLY A 43 10.92 -8.24 -1.01
C GLY A 43 10.33 -9.40 -0.19
N HIS A 44 9.03 -9.38 0.10
CA HIS A 44 8.32 -10.42 0.84
C HIS A 44 7.40 -11.24 -0.06
N VAL A 45 7.38 -12.57 0.14
CA VAL A 45 6.50 -13.48 -0.61
C VAL A 45 5.13 -13.48 0.04
N CYS A 46 4.13 -13.00 -0.69
CA CYS A 46 2.74 -12.96 -0.24
C CYS A 46 1.80 -13.62 -1.25
N GLY A 47 0.62 -14.01 -0.75
CA GLY A 47 -0.47 -14.54 -1.56
C GLY A 47 -1.50 -13.47 -1.88
N LEU A 48 -2.15 -13.62 -3.03
CA LEU A 48 -3.28 -12.81 -3.50
C LEU A 48 -4.39 -13.75 -3.95
N ALA A 49 -5.62 -13.53 -3.50
CA ALA A 49 -6.76 -14.33 -3.97
C ALA A 49 -7.09 -14.00 -5.44
N THR A 50 -7.74 -14.94 -6.13
CA THR A 50 -8.30 -14.65 -7.46
C THR A 50 -9.54 -13.77 -7.28
N GLU A 51 -9.47 -12.54 -7.79
CA GLU A 51 -10.59 -11.60 -7.80
C GLU A 51 -11.29 -11.52 -9.18
N ASP A 52 -12.40 -10.78 -9.23
CA ASP A 52 -13.15 -10.53 -10.47
C ASP A 52 -12.29 -9.92 -11.58
N GLU A 53 -12.70 -10.15 -12.84
CA GLU A 53 -12.00 -9.64 -14.01
C GLU A 53 -11.90 -8.11 -13.98
N GLY A 54 -10.68 -7.58 -13.98
CA GLY A 54 -10.40 -6.14 -13.92
C GLY A 54 -10.08 -5.60 -12.52
N HIS A 55 -10.00 -6.46 -11.50
CA HIS A 55 -9.50 -6.06 -10.18
C HIS A 55 -8.11 -5.44 -10.27
N ILE A 56 -7.91 -4.34 -9.55
CA ILE A 56 -6.63 -3.64 -9.43
C ILE A 56 -6.08 -3.96 -8.04
N TYR A 57 -5.07 -4.82 -8.01
CA TYR A 57 -4.51 -5.29 -6.76
C TYR A 57 -3.75 -4.19 -6.03
N SER A 58 -3.71 -4.29 -4.71
CA SER A 58 -2.95 -3.43 -3.82
C SER A 58 -2.27 -4.27 -2.74
N GLU A 59 -1.33 -3.69 -2.00
CA GLU A 59 -0.68 -4.39 -0.89
C GLU A 59 -1.67 -4.84 0.20
N ARG A 60 -2.87 -4.25 0.26
CA ARG A 60 -3.93 -4.64 1.20
C ARG A 60 -4.60 -5.96 0.85
N ASP A 61 -4.51 -6.37 -0.41
CA ASP A 61 -5.06 -7.65 -0.87
C ASP A 61 -4.14 -8.82 -0.49
N CYS A 62 -2.93 -8.51 -0.01
CA CYS A 62 -1.92 -9.50 0.35
C CYS A 62 -2.24 -10.18 1.67
N TYR A 63 -2.10 -11.51 1.67
CA TYR A 63 -2.02 -12.29 2.89
C TYR A 63 -0.68 -13.00 2.99
N ASP A 64 -0.25 -13.23 4.22
CA ASP A 64 0.96 -13.99 4.51
C ASP A 64 0.70 -15.49 4.35
N PHE A 65 1.70 -16.19 3.81
CA PHE A 65 1.70 -17.64 3.83
C PHE A 65 1.94 -18.14 5.26
N ASP A 66 0.87 -18.56 5.92
CA ASP A 66 0.93 -19.11 7.27
C ASP A 66 1.35 -20.59 7.25
N ALA A 67 2.36 -20.93 8.07
CA ALA A 67 2.78 -22.31 8.26
C ALA A 67 1.67 -23.19 8.86
N SER A 68 0.70 -22.61 9.58
CA SER A 68 -0.46 -23.34 10.11
C SER A 68 -1.40 -23.85 9.00
N ALA A 69 -1.40 -23.19 7.84
CA ALA A 69 -2.15 -23.59 6.65
C ALA A 69 -1.39 -24.62 5.78
N TRP A 70 -0.19 -25.05 6.18
CA TRP A 70 0.57 -26.07 5.47
C TRP A 70 0.30 -27.47 6.04
N ASP A 71 -0.27 -28.34 5.23
CA ASP A 71 -0.41 -29.76 5.56
C ASP A 71 0.93 -30.47 5.34
N SER A 72 1.64 -30.76 6.43
CA SER A 72 2.95 -31.40 6.38
C SER A 72 2.89 -32.89 6.05
N GLU A 73 1.74 -33.55 6.22
CA GLU A 73 1.58 -34.96 5.84
C GLU A 73 1.37 -35.10 4.34
N ARG A 74 0.59 -34.18 3.75
CA ARG A 74 0.32 -34.15 2.30
C ARG A 74 1.36 -33.35 1.52
N GLY A 75 2.06 -32.42 2.15
CA GLY A 75 3.03 -31.52 1.50
C GLY A 75 2.35 -30.47 0.62
N CYS A 76 1.24 -29.89 1.08
CA CYS A 76 0.45 -28.93 0.31
C CYS A 76 -0.24 -27.88 1.19
N TRP A 77 -0.73 -26.80 0.57
CA TRP A 77 -1.56 -25.80 1.24
C TRP A 77 -2.95 -26.36 1.59
N ASP A 78 -3.55 -25.86 2.68
CA ASP A 78 -4.94 -26.11 3.00
C ASP A 78 -5.85 -25.59 1.86
N GLY A 79 -6.91 -26.33 1.56
CA GLY A 79 -7.74 -26.09 0.38
C GLY A 79 -7.09 -26.45 -0.98
N SER A 80 -5.88 -27.01 -1.00
CA SER A 80 -5.17 -27.45 -2.22
C SER A 80 -4.89 -28.97 -2.23
N THR A 81 -4.28 -29.44 -3.33
CA THR A 81 -3.71 -30.79 -3.42
C THR A 81 -2.18 -30.71 -3.60
N PRO A 82 -1.44 -31.79 -3.28
CA PRO A 82 0.01 -31.85 -3.51
C PRO A 82 0.39 -31.57 -4.96
N GLU A 83 -0.41 -32.04 -5.92
CA GLU A 83 -0.16 -31.83 -7.35
C GLU A 83 -0.34 -30.37 -7.74
N VAL A 84 -1.42 -29.70 -7.29
CA VAL A 84 -1.67 -28.28 -7.58
C VAL A 84 -0.59 -27.42 -6.94
N THR A 85 -0.30 -27.65 -5.65
CA THR A 85 0.72 -26.91 -4.90
C THR A 85 2.11 -27.08 -5.55
N ALA A 86 2.52 -28.31 -5.87
CA ALA A 86 3.81 -28.55 -6.53
C ALA A 86 3.85 -27.97 -7.95
N SER A 87 2.76 -28.06 -8.73
CA SER A 87 2.72 -27.57 -10.11
C SER A 87 2.94 -26.07 -10.21
N SER A 88 2.44 -25.30 -9.24
CA SER A 88 2.60 -23.85 -9.21
C SER A 88 4.07 -23.41 -9.26
N VAL A 89 4.99 -24.16 -8.63
CA VAL A 89 6.43 -23.84 -8.58
C VAL A 89 7.28 -24.70 -9.53
N LEU A 90 6.84 -25.92 -9.88
CA LEU A 90 7.58 -26.79 -10.81
C LEU A 90 7.27 -26.53 -12.28
N ALA A 91 6.10 -25.97 -12.58
CA ALA A 91 5.67 -25.57 -13.92
C ALA A 91 5.13 -24.12 -13.87
N PRO A 92 5.99 -23.15 -13.52
CA PRO A 92 5.54 -21.82 -13.16
C PRO A 92 4.87 -21.08 -14.32
N ARG A 93 3.67 -20.56 -14.07
CA ARG A 93 2.98 -19.64 -14.97
C ARG A 93 3.03 -18.24 -14.38
N PHE A 94 3.82 -17.38 -15.01
CA PHE A 94 3.95 -15.98 -14.61
C PHE A 94 2.87 -15.12 -15.26
N VAL A 95 2.27 -14.22 -14.50
CA VAL A 95 1.28 -13.23 -14.94
C VAL A 95 1.66 -11.86 -14.39
N ASN A 96 1.41 -10.79 -15.14
CA ASN A 96 1.54 -9.43 -14.61
C ASN A 96 0.17 -9.00 -14.12
N LEU A 97 0.07 -8.67 -12.83
CA LEU A 97 -1.18 -8.22 -12.23
C LEU A 97 -1.34 -6.72 -12.44
N ALA A 98 -2.58 -6.28 -12.70
CA ALA A 98 -2.89 -4.86 -12.66
C ALA A 98 -2.90 -4.43 -11.19
N HIS A 99 -2.22 -3.34 -10.86
CA HIS A 99 -2.05 -2.94 -9.46
C HIS A 99 -2.05 -1.42 -9.27
N THR A 100 -2.39 -1.00 -8.06
CA THR A 100 -2.19 0.36 -7.58
C THR A 100 -0.68 0.64 -7.59
N GLY A 101 -0.25 1.60 -8.42
CA GLY A 101 1.16 1.85 -8.76
C GLY A 101 1.53 1.57 -10.23
N ALA A 102 0.80 0.71 -10.95
CA ALA A 102 1.01 0.47 -12.38
C ALA A 102 0.69 1.71 -13.25
N THR A 103 -0.12 2.64 -12.70
CA THR A 103 -0.69 3.78 -13.43
C THR A 103 0.04 5.11 -13.15
N LEU A 104 1.33 5.08 -12.82
CA LEU A 104 2.20 6.26 -12.94
C LEU A 104 3.47 6.02 -13.79
N ALA A 105 3.80 4.77 -14.12
CA ALA A 105 5.05 4.45 -14.84
C ALA A 105 4.89 3.99 -16.30
N ALA A 106 3.67 3.69 -16.77
CA ALA A 106 3.47 3.05 -18.08
C ALA A 106 2.55 3.79 -19.07
N GLN A 107 2.57 5.14 -19.08
CA GLN A 107 2.15 5.85 -20.29
C GLN A 107 3.39 6.19 -21.14
N PRO A 108 3.47 5.73 -22.41
CA PRO A 108 4.50 6.23 -23.31
C PRO A 108 4.29 7.73 -23.47
N ILE A 109 5.36 8.50 -23.32
CA ILE A 109 5.41 9.93 -23.62
C ILE A 109 5.10 10.08 -25.11
N LEU A 110 3.81 10.18 -25.44
CA LEU A 110 3.36 10.74 -26.70
C LEU A 110 3.50 12.25 -26.56
N GLN A 111 4.68 12.70 -26.96
CA GLN A 111 4.94 14.09 -27.30
C GLN A 111 3.98 14.50 -28.42
N LYS A 112 2.80 15.01 -28.06
CA LYS A 112 1.98 15.83 -28.94
C LYS A 112 1.92 17.23 -28.35
N SER A 113 2.63 18.10 -29.05
CA SER A 113 2.54 19.55 -28.93
C SER A 113 1.10 20.05 -28.94
N GLN A 114 0.92 21.17 -28.22
CA GLN A 114 -0.23 22.09 -28.18
C GLN A 114 -1.49 21.59 -27.46
N VAL A 115 -1.77 22.17 -26.29
CA VAL A 115 -2.61 23.39 -26.21
C VAL A 115 -2.04 24.32 -25.14
N VAL A 116 -1.75 25.56 -25.55
CA VAL A 116 -1.67 26.72 -24.65
C VAL A 116 -3.07 26.89 -24.07
N GLY A 117 -3.26 26.43 -22.84
CA GLY A 117 -4.50 26.56 -22.09
C GLY A 117 -4.15 26.99 -20.68
N ASP A 118 -4.59 28.19 -20.32
CA ASP A 118 -4.48 28.79 -19.00
C ASP A 118 -5.29 27.94 -17.99
N GLY A 119 -4.67 26.87 -17.50
CA GLY A 119 -5.32 25.86 -16.67
C GLY A 119 -5.15 26.21 -15.20
N ARG A 120 -6.11 26.94 -14.64
CA ARG A 120 -6.27 27.06 -13.18
C ARG A 120 -6.21 25.66 -12.57
N VAL A 121 -5.21 25.38 -11.74
CA VAL A 121 -5.27 24.27 -10.78
C VAL A 121 -6.44 24.59 -9.87
N THR A 122 -7.57 23.91 -10.04
CA THR A 122 -8.72 24.06 -9.16
C THR A 122 -8.29 23.56 -7.79
N ARG A 123 -7.95 24.50 -6.90
CA ARG A 123 -7.47 24.18 -5.55
C ARG A 123 -8.64 23.56 -4.79
N LEU A 124 -8.50 22.29 -4.37
CA LEU A 124 -9.47 21.63 -3.53
C LEU A 124 -9.65 22.46 -2.26
N THR A 125 -10.85 23.00 -2.07
CA THR A 125 -11.18 23.82 -0.89
C THR A 125 -11.78 22.89 0.15
N LEU A 126 -11.24 22.85 1.36
CA LEU A 126 -11.79 22.08 2.47
C LEU A 126 -12.69 22.97 3.34
N PRO A 127 -13.75 22.42 3.97
CA PRO A 127 -14.66 23.21 4.79
C PRO A 127 -14.04 23.70 6.10
N SER A 128 -12.95 23.07 6.55
CA SER A 128 -12.16 23.46 7.72
C SER A 128 -10.69 23.13 7.50
N GLN A 129 -9.83 23.63 8.40
CA GLN A 129 -8.41 23.28 8.39
C GLN A 129 -8.22 21.81 8.73
N LEU A 130 -7.24 21.18 8.07
CA LEU A 130 -6.80 19.85 8.48
C LEU A 130 -6.15 19.94 9.85
N SER A 131 -6.31 18.86 10.62
CA SER A 131 -5.55 18.60 11.82
C SER A 131 -5.19 17.12 11.85
N TRP A 132 -4.36 16.73 12.81
CA TRP A 132 -4.04 15.33 13.04
C TRP A 132 -4.10 15.05 14.53
N PHE A 133 -4.40 13.80 14.86
CA PHE A 133 -4.40 13.29 16.23
C PHE A 133 -4.08 11.80 16.21
N THR A 134 -3.67 11.27 17.37
CA THR A 134 -3.39 9.85 17.54
C THR A 134 -4.59 9.19 18.23
N ALA A 135 -5.38 8.42 17.47
CA ALA A 135 -6.45 7.56 17.99
C ALA A 135 -6.03 6.10 17.90
N GLU A 136 -6.42 5.30 18.89
CA GLU A 136 -6.41 3.83 18.86
C GLU A 136 -5.21 3.19 18.12
N GLU A 137 -4.00 3.62 18.51
CA GLU A 137 -2.69 3.05 18.11
C GLU A 137 -1.98 3.66 16.89
N HIS A 138 -2.54 4.60 16.12
CA HIS A 138 -1.74 5.31 15.09
C HIS A 138 -2.21 6.76 14.78
N PRO A 139 -1.30 7.65 14.34
CA PRO A 139 -1.67 9.00 13.91
C PRO A 139 -2.57 8.98 12.68
N ALA A 140 -3.58 9.85 12.68
CA ALA A 140 -4.49 10.03 11.55
C ALA A 140 -4.74 11.53 11.28
N ILE A 141 -4.88 11.88 10.01
CA ILE A 141 -5.17 13.21 9.51
C ILE A 141 -6.67 13.31 9.25
N GLY A 142 -7.28 14.44 9.57
CA GLY A 142 -8.71 14.60 9.39
C GLY A 142 -9.19 16.04 9.54
N LEU A 143 -10.52 16.17 9.49
CA LEU A 143 -11.23 17.42 9.71
C LEU A 143 -12.04 17.35 10.99
N THR A 144 -12.11 18.46 11.72
CA THR A 144 -13.12 18.64 12.76
C THR A 144 -14.39 19.21 12.13
N ILE A 145 -15.49 18.45 12.22
CA ILE A 145 -16.82 18.82 11.71
C ILE A 145 -17.81 18.59 12.86
N GLU A 146 -18.47 19.67 13.31
CA GLU A 146 -19.50 19.62 14.37
C GLU A 146 -19.08 18.78 15.61
N ASP A 147 -17.84 18.97 16.07
CA ASP A 147 -17.18 18.29 17.19
C ASP A 147 -16.68 16.85 16.94
N TYR A 148 -16.85 16.31 15.74
CA TYR A 148 -16.30 15.02 15.35
C TYR A 148 -15.02 15.15 14.55
N PHE A 149 -14.03 14.31 14.88
CA PHE A 149 -12.81 14.21 14.09
C PHE A 149 -12.98 13.13 13.03
N VAL A 150 -13.07 13.55 11.77
CA VAL A 150 -13.37 12.68 10.63
C VAL A 150 -12.09 12.36 9.87
N THR A 151 -11.67 11.10 9.91
CA THR A 151 -10.51 10.54 9.17
C THR A 151 -10.92 9.73 7.95
N ASP A 152 -12.15 9.19 7.96
CA ASP A 152 -12.76 8.51 6.83
C ASP A 152 -14.21 8.98 6.70
N PRO A 153 -14.49 9.92 5.77
CA PRO A 153 -15.84 10.47 5.58
C PRO A 153 -16.88 9.48 5.05
N TYR A 154 -16.48 8.26 4.66
CA TYR A 154 -17.43 7.24 4.20
C TYR A 154 -18.06 6.45 5.35
N TYR A 155 -17.74 6.77 6.59
CA TYR A 155 -18.35 6.15 7.77
C TYR A 155 -18.95 7.17 8.73
N ASP A 156 -19.91 6.72 9.53
CA ASP A 156 -20.59 7.51 10.57
C ASP A 156 -19.71 7.76 11.81
N VAL A 157 -20.28 8.48 12.78
CA VAL A 157 -19.67 8.71 14.09
C VAL A 157 -19.38 7.35 14.76
N GLY A 158 -18.10 7.02 14.92
CA GLY A 158 -17.66 5.77 15.52
C GLY A 158 -17.41 4.63 14.52
N MET A 159 -17.39 4.93 13.22
CA MET A 159 -16.97 4.03 12.14
C MET A 159 -17.77 2.71 12.07
N ARG A 160 -19.07 2.74 12.38
CA ARG A 160 -19.91 1.54 12.45
C ARG A 160 -20.62 1.25 11.13
N ASP A 161 -21.15 2.29 10.51
CA ASP A 161 -21.98 2.20 9.32
C ASP A 161 -21.40 3.06 8.20
N LYS A 162 -21.50 2.57 6.96
CA LYS A 162 -21.15 3.36 5.78
C LYS A 162 -22.19 4.44 5.55
N VAL A 163 -21.74 5.66 5.27
CA VAL A 163 -22.58 6.83 5.01
C VAL A 163 -22.18 7.52 3.71
N ASP A 164 -23.10 8.33 3.18
CA ASP A 164 -22.77 9.28 2.13
C ASP A 164 -22.02 10.49 2.75
N PRO A 165 -20.78 10.81 2.30
CA PRO A 165 -20.01 11.90 2.88
C PRO A 165 -20.66 13.28 2.74
N GLN A 166 -21.44 13.50 1.68
CA GLN A 166 -22.09 14.77 1.41
C GLN A 166 -23.31 14.95 2.32
N GLU A 167 -24.07 13.89 2.57
CA GLU A 167 -25.23 13.91 3.46
C GLU A 167 -24.83 13.94 4.94
N CYS A 168 -23.81 13.18 5.34
CA CYS A 168 -23.42 13.07 6.75
C CYS A 168 -22.46 14.17 7.20
N TRP A 169 -21.51 14.58 6.35
CA TRP A 169 -20.39 15.45 6.74
C TRP A 169 -20.32 16.74 5.91
N GLY A 170 -21.19 16.90 4.92
CA GLY A 170 -21.15 18.04 4.00
C GLY A 170 -19.94 18.02 3.06
N LEU A 171 -19.26 16.88 2.93
CA LEU A 171 -18.06 16.72 2.10
C LEU A 171 -18.41 16.16 0.74
N ASN A 172 -17.94 16.81 -0.32
CA ASN A 172 -18.08 16.25 -1.67
C ASN A 172 -17.11 15.07 -1.88
N GLU A 173 -17.32 14.33 -2.97
CA GLU A 173 -16.55 13.13 -3.28
C GLU A 173 -15.03 13.38 -3.39
N GLU A 174 -14.61 14.52 -3.95
CA GLU A 174 -13.18 14.86 -4.07
C GLU A 174 -12.55 15.14 -2.70
N GLN A 175 -13.27 15.86 -1.83
CA GLN A 175 -12.82 16.15 -0.47
C GLN A 175 -12.74 14.87 0.37
N ALA A 176 -13.73 13.98 0.23
CA ALA A 176 -13.76 12.71 0.94
C ALA A 176 -12.59 11.81 0.54
N LYS A 177 -12.38 11.63 -0.78
CA LYS A 177 -11.25 10.86 -1.31
C LYS A 177 -9.90 11.44 -0.91
N PHE A 178 -9.79 12.77 -0.84
CA PHE A 178 -8.56 13.42 -0.42
C PHE A 178 -8.18 13.11 1.02
N ILE A 179 -9.14 13.14 1.95
CA ILE A 179 -8.90 12.83 3.37
C ILE A 179 -8.52 11.36 3.55
N VAL A 180 -9.24 10.45 2.87
CA VAL A 180 -8.90 9.03 2.88
C VAL A 180 -7.48 8.84 2.34
N GLY A 181 -7.20 9.34 1.14
CA GLY A 181 -5.88 9.20 0.49
C GLY A 181 -4.72 9.73 1.35
N LEU A 182 -4.89 10.83 2.08
CA LEU A 182 -3.85 11.30 3.02
C LEU A 182 -3.51 10.27 4.09
N ASN A 183 -4.50 9.57 4.64
CA ASN A 183 -4.29 8.54 5.66
C ASN A 183 -3.75 7.23 5.08
N GLU A 184 -4.08 6.90 3.83
CA GLU A 184 -3.51 5.73 3.15
C GLU A 184 -2.03 5.95 2.79
N GLU A 185 -1.68 7.16 2.36
CA GLU A 185 -0.31 7.51 1.94
C GLU A 185 0.62 7.81 3.12
N LEU A 186 0.10 8.28 4.26
CA LEU A 186 0.92 8.64 5.44
C LEU A 186 1.84 7.51 5.93
N PRO A 187 1.37 6.28 6.20
CA PRO A 187 2.26 5.20 6.63
C PRO A 187 3.25 4.78 5.54
N LEU A 188 2.85 4.82 4.26
CA LEU A 188 3.72 4.48 3.13
C LEU A 188 4.87 5.49 3.01
N ALA A 189 4.57 6.79 3.07
CA ALA A 189 5.57 7.85 3.02
C ALA A 189 6.57 7.77 4.18
N VAL A 190 6.11 7.37 5.38
CA VAL A 190 6.99 7.15 6.53
C VAL A 190 7.89 5.94 6.29
N LEU A 191 7.33 4.84 5.80
CA LEU A 191 8.10 3.64 5.49
C LEU A 191 9.18 3.93 4.44
N ASP A 192 8.85 4.65 3.38
CA ASP A 192 9.79 5.11 2.35
C ASP A 192 10.92 5.94 2.95
N ALA A 193 10.60 6.87 3.86
CA ALA A 193 11.60 7.69 4.52
C ALA A 193 12.54 6.88 5.41
N ILE A 194 12.01 5.90 6.16
CA ILE A 194 12.81 5.00 6.99
C ILE A 194 13.71 4.14 6.09
N ASN A 195 13.15 3.55 5.03
CA ASN A 195 13.88 2.71 4.08
C ASN A 195 15.03 3.49 3.42
N ALA A 196 14.75 4.71 2.94
CA ALA A 196 15.78 5.59 2.39
C ALA A 196 16.88 5.92 3.42
N GLY A 197 16.49 6.17 4.68
CA GLY A 197 17.42 6.38 5.79
C GLY A 197 18.32 5.17 6.07
N CYS A 198 17.72 3.98 6.17
CA CYS A 198 18.40 2.71 6.41
C CYS A 198 19.39 2.38 5.29
N GLN A 199 18.97 2.47 4.03
CA GLN A 199 19.83 2.23 2.88
C GLN A 199 21.03 3.17 2.87
N ARG A 200 20.83 4.46 3.19
CA ARG A 200 21.90 5.45 3.26
C ARG A 200 22.93 5.10 4.34
N LEU A 201 22.48 4.67 5.52
CA LEU A 201 23.34 4.26 6.63
C LEU A 201 24.08 2.94 6.35
N GLN A 202 23.40 1.96 5.78
CA GLN A 202 24.00 0.67 5.40
C GLN A 202 25.10 0.86 4.35
N LYS A 203 24.84 1.71 3.34
CA LYS A 203 25.85 2.08 2.32
C LYS A 203 27.07 2.73 2.96
N PHE A 204 26.87 3.65 3.91
CA PHE A 204 27.98 4.28 4.63
C PHE A 204 28.77 3.28 5.49
N ALA A 205 28.07 2.34 6.13
CA ALA A 205 28.67 1.31 7.00
C ALA A 205 29.32 0.14 6.23
N GLY A 206 29.22 0.09 4.90
CA GLY A 206 29.75 -1.00 4.09
C GLY A 206 28.99 -2.32 4.22
N VAL A 207 27.71 -2.28 4.63
CA VAL A 207 26.83 -3.45 4.72
C VAL A 207 26.39 -3.85 3.31
N SER A 208 26.72 -5.07 2.87
CA SER A 208 26.51 -5.54 1.49
C SER A 208 25.12 -6.11 1.21
N LYS A 209 24.30 -6.32 2.24
CA LYS A 209 22.94 -6.84 2.12
C LYS A 209 21.97 -5.72 2.52
N SER A 210 21.22 -5.19 1.56
CA SER A 210 20.18 -4.19 1.82
C SER A 210 19.09 -4.84 2.68
N VAL A 211 18.87 -4.32 3.88
CA VAL A 211 17.77 -4.75 4.76
C VAL A 211 16.78 -3.59 4.84
N TYR A 212 15.54 -3.84 4.42
CA TYR A 212 14.43 -2.90 4.56
C TYR A 212 13.95 -2.89 6.02
N ALA A 213 13.33 -1.77 6.40
CA ALA A 213 12.96 -1.50 7.79
C ALA A 213 11.53 -1.98 8.13
N ASP A 214 10.74 -2.29 7.10
CA ASP A 214 9.36 -2.80 7.17
C ASP A 214 9.12 -3.83 8.29
N GLY A 215 9.97 -4.86 8.43
CA GLY A 215 9.82 -5.89 9.47
C GLY A 215 10.17 -5.46 10.90
N HIS A 216 10.83 -4.33 11.11
CA HIS A 216 11.27 -3.85 12.42
C HIS A 216 10.40 -2.73 13.00
N PHE A 217 9.61 -2.04 12.16
CA PHE A 217 8.90 -0.82 12.55
C PHE A 217 7.37 -0.90 12.43
N ALA A 218 6.80 -2.00 11.89
CA ALA A 218 5.39 -2.17 11.52
C ALA A 218 4.30 -1.88 12.59
N ASN A 219 4.66 -1.77 13.87
CA ASN A 219 3.80 -1.19 14.92
C ASN A 219 4.61 -0.72 16.14
N SER A 220 5.77 -0.09 15.89
CA SER A 220 6.61 0.42 16.97
C SER A 220 6.24 1.86 17.31
N ASP A 221 6.31 2.24 18.59
CA ASP A 221 6.20 3.65 19.05
C ASP A 221 7.03 4.64 18.21
N GLN A 222 8.11 4.17 17.58
CA GLN A 222 9.01 4.97 16.75
C GLN A 222 8.42 5.25 15.37
N PHE A 223 7.71 4.30 14.77
CA PHE A 223 7.00 4.48 13.51
C PHE A 223 5.87 5.51 13.67
N ASN A 224 5.08 5.37 14.74
CA ASN A 224 4.03 6.33 15.06
C ASN A 224 4.59 7.74 15.29
N LYS A 225 5.70 7.89 16.01
CA LYS A 225 6.35 9.21 16.16
C LYS A 225 6.80 9.82 14.83
N LEU A 226 7.23 9.01 13.87
CA LEU A 226 7.56 9.50 12.54
C LEU A 226 6.31 9.87 11.73
N MET A 227 5.23 9.10 11.86
CA MET A 227 3.92 9.47 11.32
C MET A 227 3.42 10.80 11.90
N GLU A 228 3.58 11.07 13.19
CA GLU A 228 3.22 12.37 13.80
C GLU A 228 3.99 13.54 13.16
N VAL A 229 5.29 13.35 12.87
CA VAL A 229 6.12 14.35 12.19
C VAL A 229 5.63 14.60 10.77
N PHE A 230 5.36 13.54 10.02
CA PHE A 230 4.89 13.63 8.63
C PHE A 230 3.50 14.25 8.56
N ALA A 231 2.58 13.84 9.45
CA ALA A 231 1.25 14.41 9.59
C ALA A 231 1.31 15.90 9.92
N SER A 232 2.17 16.30 10.88
CA SER A 232 2.39 17.72 11.21
C SER A 232 2.88 18.53 10.01
N TYR A 233 3.85 17.99 9.27
CA TYR A 233 4.42 18.67 8.12
C TYR A 233 3.39 18.85 7.01
N ILE A 234 2.70 17.78 6.61
CA ILE A 234 1.76 17.84 5.48
C ILE A 234 0.52 18.67 5.81
N VAL A 235 0.00 18.57 7.05
CA VAL A 235 -1.10 19.42 7.53
C VAL A 235 -0.69 20.89 7.51
N GLY A 236 0.51 21.21 8.01
CA GLY A 236 1.05 22.56 7.99
C GLY A 236 1.19 23.12 6.58
N GLU A 237 1.74 22.33 5.66
CA GLU A 237 1.91 22.69 4.25
C GLU A 237 0.54 22.98 3.61
N ILE A 238 -0.41 22.03 3.68
CA ILE A 238 -1.75 22.17 3.09
C ILE A 238 -2.50 23.38 3.67
N ASN A 239 -2.46 23.57 4.99
CA ASN A 239 -3.13 24.68 5.67
C ASN A 239 -2.49 26.04 5.33
N SER A 240 -1.16 26.11 5.17
CA SER A 240 -0.46 27.33 4.79
C SER A 240 -0.78 27.76 3.36
N HIS A 241 -0.93 26.79 2.47
CA HIS A 241 -1.34 27.00 1.09
C HIS A 241 -2.81 27.45 1.02
N THR A 242 -3.72 26.85 1.77
CA THR A 242 -5.13 27.29 1.81
C THR A 242 -5.33 28.69 2.42
N SER A 243 -4.39 29.18 3.24
CA SER A 243 -4.48 30.49 3.90
C SER A 243 -4.02 31.69 3.05
N THR A 244 -3.43 31.47 1.87
CA THR A 244 -2.89 32.56 1.02
C THR A 244 -3.96 33.39 0.29
N SER A 245 -5.26 33.13 0.47
CA SER A 245 -6.34 33.81 -0.25
C SER A 245 -7.04 34.96 0.50
N ILE A 246 -6.55 35.40 1.67
CA ILE A 246 -7.26 36.45 2.47
C ILE A 246 -6.45 37.78 2.59
N SER A 247 -5.28 37.92 1.96
CA SER A 247 -4.44 39.12 2.14
C SER A 247 -4.47 40.15 1.01
N GLU A 248 -5.27 39.98 -0.05
CA GLU A 248 -5.33 40.95 -1.16
C GLU A 248 -6.72 41.55 -1.36
N ILE A 249 -7.26 42.20 -0.32
CA ILE A 249 -8.19 43.32 -0.51
C ILE A 249 -7.87 44.37 0.56
N VAL A 250 -7.06 45.36 0.18
CA VAL A 250 -7.02 46.71 0.77
C VAL A 250 -7.71 47.65 -0.22
#